data_AF-A0A7W8JWU8-F1
#
_entry.id   AF-A0A7W8JWU8-F1
#
_cell.length_a   1.000
_cell.length_b   1.000
_cell.length_c   1.000
_cell.angle_alpha   90.00
_cell.angle_beta   90.00
_cell.angle_gamma   90.00
#
_symmetry.space_group_name_H-M   'P 1'
#
loop_
_entity.id
_entity.type
_entity.pdbx_description
1 polymer ?
#
loop_
_entity_poly.entity_id
_entity_poly.type
_entity_poly.pdbx_seq_one_letter_code
_entity_poly.pdbx_strand_id
1 'polypeptide(L)'
;MWEAHPEVLVTDLGDELVLMHTGSSQMFQLNGSGRVVWQALPATTRQIASTLTGAFEVEDSQAERDADTLLADLEAKNLIQRR
;
A
#
# COMPACT_ATOMS: atom_id res chain seq x y z
N MET A 1 -5.33 -3.57 12.10
CA MET A 1 -5.75 -2.83 10.88
C MET A 1 -4.53 -2.08 10.36
N TRP A 2 -4.37 -1.92 9.05
CA TRP A 2 -3.23 -1.21 8.47
C TRP A 2 -3.56 0.26 8.32
N GLU A 3 -2.62 1.12 8.69
CA GLU A 3 -2.71 2.58 8.55
C GLU A 3 -1.41 3.13 7.94
N ALA A 4 -1.50 4.23 7.20
CA ALA A 4 -0.30 4.93 6.73
C ALA A 4 0.51 5.47 7.92
N HIS A 5 1.84 5.38 7.84
CA HIS A 5 2.70 5.93 8.87
C HIS A 5 2.61 7.47 8.86
N PRO A 6 2.47 8.14 10.02
CA PRO A 6 2.20 9.59 10.08
C PRO A 6 3.34 10.45 9.54
N GLU A 7 4.56 9.91 9.46
CA GLU A 7 5.74 10.58 8.90
C GLU A 7 5.93 10.33 7.40
N VAL A 8 4.93 9.75 6.72
CA VAL A 8 4.96 9.56 5.27
C VAL A 8 4.22 10.71 4.59
N LEU A 9 4.95 11.44 3.75
CA LEU A 9 4.39 12.43 2.85
C LEU A 9 4.06 11.76 1.51
N VAL A 10 2.91 12.12 0.95
CA VAL A 10 2.40 11.57 -0.30
C VAL A 10 2.39 12.68 -1.35
N THR A 11 2.97 12.39 -2.51
CA THR A 11 2.91 13.26 -3.69
C THR A 11 2.29 12.46 -4.83
N ASP A 12 1.12 12.93 -5.30
CA ASP A 12 0.46 12.36 -6.48
C ASP A 12 0.98 13.08 -7.73
N LEU A 13 1.61 12.34 -8.64
CA LEU A 13 2.14 12.84 -9.91
C LEU A 13 1.22 12.49 -11.09
N GLY A 14 0.00 12.00 -10.82
CA GLY A 14 -1.00 11.64 -11.83
C GLY A 14 -0.94 10.16 -12.19
N ASP A 15 0.17 9.71 -12.77
CA ASP A 15 0.42 8.31 -13.13
C ASP A 15 1.11 7.51 -12.02
N GLU A 16 1.94 8.18 -11.22
CA GLU A 16 2.68 7.59 -10.11
C GLU A 16 2.30 8.20 -8.75
N LEU A 17 2.40 7.38 -7.69
CA LEU A 17 2.30 7.86 -6.32
C LEU A 17 3.68 7.78 -5.65
N VAL A 18 4.23 8.93 -5.26
CA VAL A 18 5.52 9.01 -4.56
C VAL A 18 5.26 9.13 -3.06
N LEU A 19 5.88 8.25 -2.29
CA LEU A 19 5.88 8.26 -0.83
C LEU A 19 7.26 8.68 -0.33
N MET A 20 7.31 9.66 0.56
CA MET A 20 8.55 10.09 1.19
C MET A 20 8.45 9.94 2.71
N HIS A 21 9.33 9.13 3.30
CA HIS A 21 9.42 9.01 4.75
C HIS A 21 10.31 10.12 5.31
N THR A 22 9.75 11.07 6.08
CA THR A 22 10.48 12.26 6.53
C THR A 22 11.62 11.94 7.49
N GLY A 23 11.46 10.90 8.31
CA GLY A 23 12.50 10.47 9.27
C GLY A 23 13.74 9.84 8.63
N SER A 24 13.62 9.24 7.44
CA SER A 24 14.74 8.55 6.75
C SER A 24 15.17 9.26 5.47
N SER A 25 14.42 10.27 5.02
CA SER A 25 14.61 10.94 3.72
C SER A 25 14.62 9.99 2.53
N GLN A 26 13.97 8.83 2.66
CA GLN A 26 13.83 7.85 1.59
C GLN A 26 12.54 8.12 0.80
N MET A 27 12.65 8.03 -0.52
CA MET A 27 11.53 8.13 -1.45
C MET A 27 11.25 6.78 -2.07
N PHE A 28 9.98 6.43 -2.16
CA PHE A 28 9.47 5.20 -2.75
C PHE A 28 8.40 5.56 -3.78
N GLN A 29 8.43 4.87 -4.91
CA GLN A 29 7.39 4.98 -5.93
C GLN A 29 6.49 3.75 -5.83
N LEU A 30 5.18 3.98 -5.82
CA LEU A 30 4.19 2.92 -5.89
C LEU A 30 3.74 2.73 -7.34
N ASN A 31 3.71 1.47 -7.75
CA ASN A 31 3.06 1.04 -8.99
C ASN A 31 1.53 1.05 -8.82
N GLY A 32 0.80 0.63 -9.86
CA GLY A 32 -0.67 0.64 -9.86
C GLY A 32 -1.29 -0.11 -8.67
N SER A 33 -0.80 -1.32 -8.35
CA SER A 33 -1.33 -2.09 -7.21
C SER A 33 -0.96 -1.46 -5.87
N GLY A 34 0.27 -0.98 -5.71
CA GLY A 34 0.72 -0.21 -4.56
C GLY A 34 -0.15 1.01 -4.28
N ARG A 35 -0.48 1.77 -5.33
CA ARG A 35 -1.34 2.95 -5.24
C ARG A 35 -2.76 2.58 -4.78
N VAL A 36 -3.34 1.55 -5.36
CA VAL A 36 -4.68 1.06 -4.99
C VAL A 36 -4.72 0.65 -3.51
N VAL A 37 -3.71 -0.09 -3.05
CA VAL A 37 -3.61 -0.48 -1.65
C VAL A 37 -3.44 0.72 -0.74
N TRP A 38 -2.57 1.67 -1.10
CA TRP A 38 -2.34 2.88 -0.32
C TRP A 38 -3.61 3.73 -0.16
N GLN A 39 -4.35 3.92 -1.24
CA GLN A 39 -5.62 4.67 -1.24
C GLN A 39 -6.74 3.96 -0.46
N ALA A 40 -6.64 2.65 -0.27
CA ALA A 40 -7.59 1.88 0.54
C ALA A 40 -7.34 2.00 2.05
N LEU A 41 -6.17 2.50 2.48
CA LEU A 41 -5.86 2.65 3.90
C LEU A 41 -6.70 3.77 4.54
N PRO A 42 -7.17 3.61 5.80
CA PRO A 42 -6.94 2.46 6.67
C PRO A 42 -7.82 1.24 6.35
N ALA A 43 -7.22 0.06 6.31
CA ALA A 43 -7.92 -1.18 5.92
C ALA A 43 -7.31 -2.46 6.54
N THR A 44 -8.07 -3.54 6.55
CA THR A 44 -7.57 -4.89 6.87
C THR A 44 -7.00 -5.57 5.63
N THR A 45 -6.13 -6.57 5.81
CA THR A 45 -5.60 -7.38 4.69
C THR A 45 -6.72 -7.92 3.79
N ARG A 46 -7.83 -8.39 4.36
CA ARG A 46 -8.99 -8.89 3.60
C ARG A 46 -9.66 -7.81 2.75
N GLN A 47 -9.79 -6.59 3.28
CA GLN A 47 -10.34 -5.48 2.50
C GLN A 47 -9.41 -5.09 1.36
N ILE A 48 -8.10 -5.09 1.61
CA ILE A 48 -7.08 -4.80 0.59
C ILE A 48 -7.10 -5.86 -0.52
N ALA A 49 -7.16 -7.15 -0.16
CA ALA A 49 -7.29 -8.24 -1.12
C ALA A 49 -8.57 -8.07 -1.97
N SER A 50 -9.70 -7.77 -1.34
CA SER A 50 -10.96 -7.49 -2.07
C SER A 50 -10.84 -6.30 -3.03
N THR A 51 -10.10 -5.25 -2.66
CA THR A 51 -9.84 -4.11 -3.55
C THR A 51 -8.96 -4.51 -4.73
N LEU A 52 -7.95 -5.37 -4.51
CA LEU A 52 -7.09 -5.87 -5.58
C LEU A 52 -7.83 -6.78 -6.55
N THR A 53 -8.66 -7.70 -6.06
CA THR A 53 -9.56 -8.53 -6.89
C THR A 53 -10.43 -7.63 -7.79
N GLY A 54 -11.03 -6.58 -7.24
CA GLY A 54 -11.89 -5.67 -8.00
C GLY A 54 -11.16 -4.76 -9.00
N ALA A 55 -9.94 -4.34 -8.69
CA ALA A 55 -9.17 -3.42 -9.54
C ALA A 55 -8.40 -4.14 -10.67
N PHE A 56 -7.98 -5.38 -10.44
CA PHE A 56 -7.10 -6.12 -11.35
C PHE A 56 -7.70 -7.42 -11.89
N GLU A 57 -8.94 -7.77 -11.53
CA GLU A 57 -9.66 -8.98 -11.94
C GLU A 57 -8.85 -10.27 -11.70
N VAL A 58 -8.12 -10.32 -10.58
CA VAL A 58 -7.32 -11.47 -10.15
C VAL A 58 -8.12 -12.40 -9.24
N GLU A 59 -7.75 -13.67 -9.16
CA GLU A 59 -8.35 -14.65 -8.25
C GLU A 59 -8.14 -14.26 -6.78
N ASP A 60 -9.12 -14.53 -5.91
CA ASP A 60 -9.08 -14.17 -4.48
C ASP A 60 -7.83 -14.71 -3.77
N SER A 61 -7.48 -15.97 -4.04
CA SER A 61 -6.28 -16.59 -3.44
C SER A 61 -4.97 -15.96 -3.90
N GLN A 62 -4.95 -15.33 -5.07
CA GLN A 62 -3.80 -14.56 -5.57
C GLN A 62 -3.80 -13.17 -4.94
N ALA A 63 -4.96 -12.51 -4.90
CA ALA A 63 -5.12 -11.19 -4.28
C ALA A 63 -4.70 -11.18 -2.81
N GLU A 64 -5.03 -12.22 -2.04
CA GLU A 64 -4.59 -12.34 -0.64
C GLU A 64 -3.07 -12.44 -0.51
N ARG A 65 -2.42 -13.28 -1.34
CA ARG A 65 -0.96 -13.42 -1.34
C ARG A 65 -0.24 -12.14 -1.78
N ASP A 66 -0.78 -11.47 -2.78
CA ASP A 66 -0.25 -10.21 -3.28
C ASP A 66 -0.43 -9.08 -2.25
N ALA A 67 -1.60 -9.02 -1.59
CA ALA A 67 -1.85 -8.10 -0.49
C ALA A 67 -0.89 -8.33 0.68
N ASP A 68 -0.70 -9.57 1.11
CA ASP A 68 0.23 -9.91 2.20
C ASP A 68 1.68 -9.53 1.85
N THR A 69 2.12 -9.84 0.63
CA THR A 69 3.47 -9.53 0.16
C THR A 69 3.69 -8.02 0.12
N LEU A 70 2.74 -7.27 -0.44
CA LEU A 70 2.84 -5.82 -0.54
C LEU A 70 2.78 -5.14 0.83
N LEU A 71 1.89 -5.57 1.72
CA LEU A 71 1.79 -5.04 3.07
C LEU A 71 3.06 -5.31 3.88
N ALA A 72 3.64 -6.50 3.76
CA ALA A 72 4.91 -6.81 4.40
C ALA A 72 6.06 -5.93 3.89
N ASP A 73 6.11 -5.65 2.59
CA ASP A 73 7.12 -4.79 1.98
C ASP A 73 6.96 -3.30 2.41
N LEU A 74 5.72 -2.80 2.47
CA LEU A 74 5.42 -1.46 2.97
C LEU A 74 5.72 -1.32 4.48
N GLU A 75 5.39 -2.34 5.28
CA GLU A 75 5.70 -2.40 6.72
C GLU A 75 7.21 -2.42 6.94
N ALA A 76 7.96 -3.24 6.19
CA ALA A 76 9.43 -3.31 6.28
C ALA A 76 10.12 -1.99 5.93
N LYS A 77 9.49 -1.14 5.11
CA LYS A 77 9.96 0.20 4.74
C LYS A 77 9.48 1.30 5.70
N ASN A 78 8.77 0.95 6.78
CA ASN A 78 8.11 1.88 7.72
C ASN A 78 7.13 2.84 7.04
N LEU A 79 6.51 2.43 5.93
CA LEU A 79 5.54 3.27 5.22
C LEU A 79 4.12 3.14 5.77
N ILE A 80 3.82 1.98 6.36
CA ILE A 80 2.56 1.66 7.01
C ILE A 80 2.84 1.02 8.37
N GLN A 81 1.83 0.99 9.22
CA GLN A 81 1.89 0.35 10.54
C GLN A 81 0.61 -0.39 10.87
N ARG A 82 0.70 -1.38 11.75
CA ARG A 82 -0.47 -2.05 12.33
C ARG A 82 -0.99 -1.27 13.53
N ARG A 83 -2.28 -1.03 13.55
CA ARG A 83 -3.07 -0.59 14.71
C ARG A 83 -3.93 -1.71 15.27
#